data_AF-A7E7Z0-F1
#
_entry.id   AF-A7E7Z0-F1
#
_cell.length_a   1.000
_cell.length_b   1.000
_cell.length_c   1.000
_cell.angle_alpha   90.00
_cell.angle_beta   90.00
_cell.angle_gamma   90.00
#
_symmetry.space_group_name_H-M   'P 1'
#
loop_
_entity.id
_entity.type
_entity.pdbx_description
1 polymer ?
#
loop_
_entity_poly.entity_id
_entity_poly.type
_entity_poly.pdbx_seq_one_letter_code
_entity_poly.pdbx_strand_id
1 'polypeptide(L)'
;MFTQVIPRLNGDQTANLGDALIVSDIDEIPRPETIDLLRTCDFNKRLTLRSRFYYYGFQFLHKGPEWPHPQATIYAGPSKTILPADLRNGEGGFAPVTYFQKRDLANASWHCSSCFSMISETLNKMASFSHTSLNLAVYRNESRIVDRVRKGLDLWDRKGEEYEMLMDNNDIPEWVVSNSERFRYLLRREGKDGGFVDYIPDDDVKAS
;
A
#
# COMPACT_ATOMS: atom_id res chain seq x y z
N MET A 1 7.09 15.08 9.23
CA MET A 1 5.85 14.38 9.62
C MET A 1 5.59 14.42 11.13
N PHE A 2 6.30 13.67 11.98
CA PHE A 2 6.00 13.59 13.42
C PHE A 2 5.93 14.95 14.15
N THR A 3 6.98 15.77 14.04
CA THR A 3 7.07 17.11 14.65
C THR A 3 6.13 18.14 14.03
N GLN A 4 5.52 17.83 12.88
CA GLN A 4 4.56 18.69 12.20
C GLN A 4 3.11 18.32 12.53
N VAL A 5 2.85 17.04 12.83
CA VAL A 5 1.51 16.49 13.08
C VAL A 5 1.20 16.47 14.57
N ILE A 6 2.02 15.81 15.39
CA ILE A 6 1.73 15.57 16.81
C ILE A 6 1.44 16.87 17.59
N PRO A 7 2.21 17.97 17.43
CA PRO A 7 1.94 19.20 18.16
C PRO A 7 0.62 19.90 17.77
N ARG A 8 0.00 19.52 16.65
CA ARG A 8 -1.26 20.11 16.17
C ARG A 8 -2.49 19.33 16.64
N LEU A 9 -2.30 18.10 17.13
CA LEU A 9 -3.38 17.30 17.69
C LEU A 9 -3.82 17.89 19.03
N ASN A 10 -5.13 18.11 19.20
CA ASN A 10 -5.71 18.75 20.38
C ASN A 10 -7.07 18.13 20.74
N GLY A 11 -7.55 18.38 21.95
CA GLY A 11 -8.80 17.80 22.47
C GLY A 11 -8.76 16.27 22.43
N ASP A 12 -9.80 15.66 21.89
CA ASP A 12 -9.93 14.20 21.77
C ASP A 12 -8.89 13.54 20.84
N GLN A 13 -8.20 14.33 20.01
CA GLN A 13 -7.17 13.83 19.10
C GLN A 13 -5.77 13.82 19.73
N THR A 14 -5.62 14.38 20.94
CA THR A 14 -4.33 14.50 21.62
C THR A 14 -3.65 13.14 21.74
N ALA A 15 -2.39 13.04 21.30
CA ALA A 15 -1.60 11.83 21.47
C ALA A 15 -1.23 11.63 22.94
N ASN A 16 -1.64 10.51 23.51
CA ASN A 16 -1.40 10.13 24.90
C ASN A 16 -0.28 9.10 25.00
N LEU A 17 0.46 9.14 26.11
CA LEU A 17 1.50 8.14 26.39
C LEU A 17 0.90 6.74 26.34
N GLY A 18 1.51 5.85 25.55
CA GLY A 18 1.00 4.50 25.33
C GLY A 18 0.18 4.33 24.05
N ASP A 19 -0.23 5.42 23.38
CA ASP A 19 -0.96 5.31 22.12
C ASP A 19 -0.13 4.57 21.06
N ALA A 20 -0.78 3.67 20.33
CA ALA A 20 -0.19 3.05 19.15
C ALA A 20 -0.09 4.07 18.02
N LEU A 21 1.12 4.24 17.48
CA LEU A 21 1.38 5.05 16.30
C LEU A 21 1.67 4.13 15.12
N ILE A 22 0.94 4.33 14.02
CA ILE A 22 1.18 3.63 12.76
C ILE A 22 1.71 4.64 11.75
N VAL A 23 2.89 4.35 11.19
CA VAL A 23 3.50 5.10 10.10
C VAL A 23 3.22 4.32 8.82
N SER A 24 2.29 4.84 8.03
CA SER A 24 1.70 4.16 6.88
C SER A 24 1.64 5.09 5.68
N ASP A 25 1.79 4.52 4.49
CA ASP A 25 1.42 5.18 3.25
C ASP A 25 -0.09 4.98 2.98
N ILE A 26 -0.66 5.75 2.05
CA ILE A 26 -2.12 5.70 1.77
C ILE A 26 -2.57 4.38 1.16
N ASP A 27 -1.66 3.65 0.53
CA ASP A 27 -1.85 2.34 -0.07
C ASP A 27 -1.55 1.19 0.89
N GLU A 28 -1.18 1.48 2.14
CA GLU A 28 -0.92 0.53 3.22
C GLU A 28 -2.07 0.62 4.23
N ILE A 29 -2.97 -0.38 4.23
CA ILE A 29 -4.23 -0.35 4.98
C ILE A 29 -4.17 -1.44 6.07
N PRO A 30 -4.03 -1.07 7.35
CA PRO A 30 -4.13 -2.02 8.44
C PRO A 30 -5.48 -2.72 8.50
N ARG A 31 -5.46 -4.00 8.85
CA ARG A 31 -6.70 -4.75 9.08
C ARG A 31 -7.39 -4.29 10.38
N PRO A 32 -8.73 -4.33 10.47
CA PRO A 32 -9.44 -4.03 11.71
C PRO A 32 -8.90 -4.83 12.91
N GLU A 33 -8.67 -6.13 12.73
CA GLU A 33 -8.17 -7.02 13.78
C GLU A 33 -6.74 -6.65 14.21
N THR A 34 -5.94 -6.11 13.29
CA THR A 34 -4.60 -5.60 13.62
C THR A 34 -4.71 -4.35 14.48
N ILE A 35 -5.65 -3.45 14.19
CA ILE A 35 -5.89 -2.28 15.05
C ILE A 35 -6.31 -2.72 16.45
N ASP A 36 -7.20 -3.71 16.55
CA ASP A 36 -7.65 -4.23 17.85
C ASP A 36 -6.49 -4.86 18.65
N LEU A 37 -5.60 -5.61 17.99
CA LEU A 37 -4.40 -6.16 18.61
C LEU A 37 -3.48 -5.04 19.13
N LEU A 38 -3.21 -4.01 18.31
CA LEU A 38 -2.35 -2.89 18.71
C LEU A 38 -2.91 -2.09 19.88
N ARG A 39 -4.23 -2.04 20.03
CA ARG A 39 -4.90 -1.36 21.15
C ARG A 39 -4.93 -2.18 22.43
N THR A 40 -4.92 -3.50 22.31
CA THR A 40 -5.17 -4.42 23.43
C THR A 40 -3.90 -5.03 23.99
N CYS A 41 -2.88 -5.23 23.16
CA CYS A 41 -1.66 -5.93 23.52
C CYS A 41 -0.46 -4.99 23.64
N ASP A 42 0.42 -5.26 24.60
CA ASP A 42 1.75 -4.71 24.58
C ASP A 42 2.55 -5.30 23.42
N PHE A 43 3.20 -4.45 22.64
CA PHE A 43 4.05 -4.88 21.52
C PHE A 43 5.40 -4.19 21.53
N ASN A 44 6.36 -4.79 20.83
CA ASN A 44 7.71 -4.25 20.72
C ASN A 44 7.71 -2.85 20.11
N LYS A 45 8.62 -1.99 20.56
CA LYS A 45 8.73 -0.60 20.07
C LYS A 45 8.91 -0.47 18.55
N ARG A 46 9.35 -1.52 17.86
CA ARG A 46 9.53 -1.54 16.40
C ARG A 46 8.81 -2.75 15.84
N LEU A 47 7.54 -2.59 15.49
CA LEU A 47 6.73 -3.64 14.89
C LEU A 47 6.52 -3.35 13.41
N THR A 48 6.82 -4.32 12.55
CA THR A 48 6.46 -4.30 11.13
C THR A 48 5.13 -5.02 10.96
N LEU A 49 4.13 -4.31 10.46
CA LEU A 49 2.84 -4.86 10.09
C LEU A 49 2.98 -5.37 8.65
N ARG A 50 3.22 -6.67 8.46
CA ARG A 50 3.44 -7.23 7.14
C ARG A 50 2.15 -7.17 6.33
N SER A 51 2.24 -6.62 5.14
CA SER A 51 1.11 -6.43 4.26
C SER A 51 1.01 -7.51 3.18
N ARG A 52 -0.19 -8.01 2.97
CA ARG A 52 -0.54 -8.76 1.76
C ARG A 52 -0.42 -7.82 0.56
N PHE A 53 0.51 -8.13 -0.34
CA PHE A 53 0.88 -7.22 -1.41
C PHE A 53 0.05 -7.49 -2.67
N TYR A 54 -0.82 -6.54 -3.00
CA TYR A 54 -1.63 -6.48 -4.19
C TYR A 54 -1.19 -5.34 -5.12
N TYR A 55 -1.31 -5.52 -6.43
CA TYR A 55 -0.77 -4.57 -7.41
C TYR A 55 -1.83 -3.77 -8.16
N TYR A 56 -2.82 -4.43 -8.78
CA TYR A 56 -3.92 -3.76 -9.50
C TYR A 56 -5.28 -4.11 -8.88
N GLY A 57 -5.60 -3.47 -7.77
CA GLY A 57 -6.70 -3.90 -6.91
C GLY A 57 -6.39 -5.24 -6.22
N PHE A 58 -7.38 -5.79 -5.54
CA PHE A 58 -7.28 -7.03 -4.76
C PHE A 58 -7.39 -8.31 -5.61
N GLN A 59 -7.23 -8.21 -6.93
CA GLN A 59 -7.26 -9.35 -7.84
C GLN A 59 -5.87 -9.93 -8.09
N PHE A 60 -4.80 -9.12 -8.00
CA PHE A 60 -3.45 -9.56 -8.35
C PHE A 60 -2.54 -9.56 -7.14
N LEU A 61 -2.30 -10.75 -6.62
CA LEU A 61 -1.48 -10.98 -5.44
C LEU A 61 -0.01 -11.23 -5.85
N HIS A 62 0.92 -10.54 -5.20
CA HIS A 62 2.35 -10.78 -5.40
C HIS A 62 2.79 -12.18 -4.93
N LYS A 63 3.61 -12.87 -5.74
CA LYS A 63 4.11 -14.22 -5.45
C LYS A 63 5.32 -14.28 -4.51
N GLY A 64 5.85 -13.13 -4.09
CA GLY A 64 7.00 -13.04 -3.19
C GLY A 64 6.64 -12.84 -1.72
N PRO A 65 7.59 -12.33 -0.90
CA PRO A 65 7.34 -12.06 0.51
C PRO A 65 6.28 -10.97 0.71
N GLU A 66 5.66 -10.95 1.89
CA GLU A 66 4.78 -9.86 2.30
C GLU A 66 5.51 -8.52 2.32
N TRP A 67 4.81 -7.47 1.92
CA TRP A 67 5.32 -6.12 1.89
C TRP A 67 5.69 -5.68 3.32
N PRO A 68 6.93 -5.18 3.55
CA PRO A 68 7.49 -4.97 4.88
C PRO A 68 7.02 -3.65 5.52
N HIS A 69 5.78 -3.24 5.29
CA HIS A 69 5.18 -2.01 5.80
C HIS A 69 3.66 -2.20 5.93
N PRO A 70 2.96 -1.42 6.78
CA PRO A 70 3.46 -0.27 7.54
C PRO A 70 4.27 -0.62 8.80
N GLN A 71 4.81 0.40 9.48
CA GLN A 71 5.44 0.23 10.80
C GLN A 71 4.55 0.77 11.92
N ALA A 72 4.58 0.09 13.06
CA ALA A 72 3.95 0.53 14.29
C ALA A 72 4.97 0.73 15.42
N THR A 73 4.70 1.71 16.29
CA THR A 73 5.43 1.98 17.53
C THR A 73 4.48 2.51 18.59
N ILE A 74 5.00 2.81 19.79
CA ILE A 74 4.24 3.40 20.89
C ILE A 74 4.66 4.86 21.06
N TYR A 75 3.68 5.74 21.22
CA TYR A 75 3.94 7.12 21.60
C TYR A 75 4.48 7.18 23.04
N ALA A 76 5.72 7.62 23.18
CA ALA A 76 6.42 7.76 24.46
C ALA A 76 6.67 9.24 24.82
N GLY A 77 5.93 10.15 24.19
CA GLY A 77 6.09 11.60 24.33
C GLY A 77 7.03 12.21 23.28
N PRO A 78 7.11 13.55 23.21
CA PRO A 78 7.76 14.25 22.08
C PRO A 78 9.24 13.93 21.87
N SER A 79 9.96 13.61 22.95
CA SER A 79 11.42 13.39 22.93
C SER A 79 11.84 11.92 22.94
N LYS A 80 10.96 11.00 23.34
CA LYS A 80 11.30 9.56 23.50
C LYS A 80 10.64 8.66 22.45
N THR A 81 9.69 9.19 21.68
CA THR A 81 9.02 8.44 20.61
C THR A 81 9.99 8.20 19.45
N ILE A 82 9.99 6.98 18.91
CA ILE A 82 10.80 6.64 17.74
C ILE A 82 10.25 7.41 16.54
N LEU A 83 11.10 8.19 15.88
CA LEU A 83 10.70 9.03 14.75
C LEU A 83 10.44 8.17 13.49
N PRO A 84 9.56 8.60 12.57
CA PRO A 84 9.20 7.82 11.38
C PRO A 84 10.38 7.32 10.55
N ALA A 85 11.37 8.17 10.26
CA ALA A 85 12.54 7.77 9.47
C ALA A 85 13.37 6.69 10.18
N ASP A 86 13.60 6.85 11.49
CA ASP A 86 14.25 5.82 12.31
C ASP A 86 13.40 4.54 12.39
N LEU A 87 12.08 4.66 12.52
CA LEU A 87 11.18 3.50 12.59
C LEU A 87 11.22 2.67 11.29
N ARG A 88 11.15 3.32 10.11
CA ARG A 88 11.19 2.64 8.81
C ARG A 88 12.60 2.13 8.47
N ASN A 89 13.64 2.95 8.66
CA ASN A 89 14.97 2.70 8.11
C ASN A 89 16.03 2.31 9.16
N GLY A 90 15.77 2.54 10.45
CA GLY A 90 16.74 2.29 11.53
C GLY A 90 17.81 3.38 11.71
N GLU A 91 17.57 4.59 11.19
CA GLU A 91 18.52 5.70 11.12
C GLU A 91 18.97 6.29 12.48
N GLY A 92 18.27 6.00 13.58
CA GLY A 92 18.43 6.72 14.85
C GLY A 92 19.04 5.91 16.01
N GLY A 93 19.46 4.66 15.78
CA GLY A 93 19.88 3.77 16.86
C GLY A 93 21.15 2.97 16.60
N PHE A 94 21.71 2.39 17.67
CA PHE A 94 22.80 1.42 17.58
C PHE A 94 22.29 0.13 16.93
N ALA A 95 22.82 -0.22 15.75
CA ALA A 95 22.29 -1.27 14.87
C ALA A 95 22.00 -2.63 15.55
N PRO A 96 22.84 -3.13 16.47
CA PRO A 96 22.52 -4.36 17.21
C PRO A 96 21.26 -4.25 18.08
N VAL A 97 21.08 -3.13 18.79
CA VAL A 97 19.92 -2.93 19.69
C VAL A 97 18.64 -2.74 18.88
N THR A 98 18.70 -1.99 17.78
CA THR A 98 17.53 -1.82 16.90
C THR A 98 17.12 -3.14 16.25
N TYR A 99 18.06 -4.01 15.89
CA TYR A 99 17.76 -5.34 15.37
C TYR A 99 16.95 -6.20 16.36
N PHE A 100 17.36 -6.28 17.63
CA PHE A 100 16.63 -7.08 18.63
C PHE A 100 15.25 -6.54 18.99
N GLN A 101 15.01 -5.24 18.75
CA GLN A 101 13.71 -4.62 18.98
C GLN A 101 12.71 -4.86 17.85
N LYS A 102 13.17 -5.27 16.65
CA LYS A 102 12.31 -5.52 15.50
C LYS A 102 11.51 -6.81 15.69
N ARG A 103 10.21 -6.72 15.42
CA ARG A 103 9.29 -7.84 15.31
C ARG A 103 8.40 -7.64 14.09
N ASP A 104 7.85 -8.74 13.61
CA ASP A 104 6.93 -8.77 12.47
C ASP A 104 5.60 -9.35 12.94
N LEU A 105 4.51 -8.73 12.52
CA LEU A 105 3.17 -9.29 12.57
C LEU A 105 2.77 -9.64 11.13
N ALA A 106 2.73 -10.94 10.83
CA ALA A 106 2.34 -11.45 9.51
C ALA A 106 0.87 -11.14 9.20
N ASN A 107 0.53 -10.95 7.93
CA ASN A 107 -0.85 -10.73 7.46
C ASN A 107 -1.60 -9.61 8.23
N ALA A 108 -0.89 -8.56 8.63
CA ALA A 108 -1.43 -7.50 9.49
C ALA A 108 -2.13 -6.38 8.70
N SER A 109 -1.89 -6.31 7.40
CA SER A 109 -2.28 -5.19 6.57
C SER A 109 -2.47 -5.63 5.12
N TRP A 110 -3.08 -4.76 4.32
CA TRP A 110 -3.09 -4.85 2.87
C TRP A 110 -2.20 -3.77 2.28
N HIS A 111 -1.47 -4.08 1.22
CA HIS A 111 -0.78 -3.07 0.40
C HIS A 111 -1.32 -3.13 -1.02
N CYS A 112 -1.78 -2.00 -1.56
CA CYS A 112 -2.40 -1.91 -2.88
C CYS A 112 -1.67 -0.88 -3.77
N SER A 113 -0.57 -1.30 -4.39
CA SER A 113 0.41 -0.36 -4.95
C SER A 113 -0.11 0.51 -6.10
N SER A 114 -0.76 -0.05 -7.12
CA SER A 114 -1.21 0.67 -8.33
C SER A 114 -2.72 0.55 -8.53
N CYS A 115 -3.45 0.80 -7.46
CA CYS A 115 -4.89 0.54 -7.36
C CYS A 115 -5.74 1.76 -7.71
N PHE A 116 -5.59 2.25 -8.95
CA PHE A 116 -6.24 3.48 -9.42
C PHE A 116 -7.45 3.24 -10.31
N SER A 117 -8.43 4.13 -10.23
CA SER A 117 -9.62 4.04 -11.08
C SER A 117 -9.38 4.63 -12.47
N MET A 118 -8.37 5.48 -12.61
CA MET A 118 -8.04 6.18 -13.85
C MET A 118 -6.61 5.87 -14.32
N ILE A 119 -6.41 5.82 -15.64
CA ILE A 119 -5.08 5.71 -16.25
C ILE A 119 -4.27 6.96 -15.94
N SER A 120 -4.89 8.13 -15.98
CA SER A 120 -4.24 9.40 -15.63
C SER A 120 -3.62 9.39 -14.23
N GLU A 121 -4.28 8.78 -13.25
CA GLU A 121 -3.73 8.57 -11.89
C GLU A 121 -2.53 7.62 -11.90
N THR A 122 -2.62 6.52 -12.67
CA THR A 122 -1.52 5.57 -12.84
C THR A 122 -0.30 6.26 -13.46
N LEU A 123 -0.50 7.02 -14.53
CA LEU A 123 0.55 7.82 -15.18
C LEU A 123 1.16 8.85 -14.23
N ASN A 124 0.34 9.50 -13.40
CA ASN A 124 0.83 10.46 -12.41
C ASN A 124 1.72 9.77 -11.36
N LYS A 125 1.31 8.60 -10.84
CA LYS A 125 2.18 7.79 -9.95
C LYS A 125 3.49 7.44 -10.65
N MET A 126 3.44 6.95 -11.88
CA MET A 126 4.63 6.60 -12.66
C MET A 126 5.55 7.81 -12.88
N ALA A 127 4.99 8.99 -13.11
CA ALA A 127 5.76 10.23 -13.29
C ALA A 127 6.50 10.66 -12.01
N SER A 128 5.92 10.40 -10.84
CA SER A 128 6.51 10.70 -9.53
C SER A 128 7.65 9.77 -9.12
N PHE A 129 7.91 8.71 -9.88
CA PHE A 129 8.94 7.72 -9.55
C PHE A 129 10.35 8.33 -9.64
N SER A 130 11.09 8.29 -8.53
CA SER A 130 12.37 8.98 -8.40
C SER A 130 13.50 8.36 -9.23
N HIS A 131 13.37 7.10 -9.64
CA HIS A 131 14.30 6.46 -10.57
C HIS A 131 13.94 6.84 -12.01
N THR A 132 14.66 7.81 -12.57
CA THR A 132 14.43 8.33 -13.93
C THR A 132 14.48 7.26 -15.02
N SER A 133 15.23 6.17 -14.81
CA SER A 133 15.29 5.01 -15.71
C SER A 133 13.98 4.24 -15.84
N LEU A 134 13.08 4.36 -14.86
CA LEU A 134 11.74 3.77 -14.89
C LEU A 134 10.67 4.73 -15.42
N ASN A 135 11.08 5.94 -15.84
CA ASN A 135 10.20 7.00 -16.32
C ASN A 135 10.25 7.17 -17.85
N LEU A 136 10.67 6.12 -18.57
CA LEU A 136 10.80 6.12 -20.03
C LEU A 136 9.43 6.16 -20.71
N ALA A 137 9.36 6.81 -21.88
CA ALA A 137 8.13 6.94 -22.66
C ALA A 137 7.48 5.60 -23.01
N VAL A 138 8.28 4.54 -23.18
CA VAL A 138 7.80 3.18 -23.45
C VAL A 138 6.87 2.64 -22.36
N TYR A 139 7.08 3.03 -21.10
CA TYR A 139 6.25 2.57 -19.98
C TYR A 139 4.96 3.38 -19.83
N ARG A 140 4.86 4.55 -20.47
CA ARG A 140 3.75 5.50 -20.33
C ARG A 140 2.70 5.40 -21.43
N ASN A 141 2.82 4.43 -22.34
CA ASN A 141 1.79 4.20 -23.34
C ASN A 141 0.54 3.60 -22.66
N GLU A 142 -0.62 4.24 -22.83
CA GLU A 142 -1.87 3.86 -22.16
C GLU A 142 -2.30 2.44 -22.52
N SER A 143 -2.34 2.08 -23.81
CA SER A 143 -2.71 0.73 -24.24
C SER A 143 -1.77 -0.34 -23.67
N ARG A 144 -0.47 -0.04 -23.51
CA ARG A 144 0.47 -0.93 -22.81
C ARG A 144 0.14 -1.03 -21.32
N ILE A 145 -0.15 0.08 -20.64
CA ILE A 145 -0.52 0.07 -19.21
C ILE A 145 -1.75 -0.82 -19.01
N VAL A 146 -2.78 -0.63 -19.84
CA VAL A 146 -4.01 -1.43 -19.81
C VAL A 146 -3.69 -2.91 -20.04
N ASP A 147 -2.87 -3.24 -21.03
CA ASP A 147 -2.46 -4.63 -21.30
C ASP A 147 -1.79 -5.28 -20.07
N ARG A 148 -0.87 -4.55 -19.42
CA ARG A 148 -0.17 -5.02 -18.21
C ARG A 148 -1.13 -5.20 -17.04
N VAL A 149 -2.01 -4.24 -16.81
CA VAL A 149 -3.03 -4.26 -15.73
C VAL A 149 -3.93 -5.46 -15.87
N ARG A 150 -4.49 -5.67 -17.07
CA ARG A 150 -5.42 -6.78 -17.35
C ARG A 150 -4.80 -8.16 -17.18
N LYS A 151 -3.50 -8.27 -17.42
CA LYS A 151 -2.73 -9.52 -17.35
C LYS A 151 -2.00 -9.72 -16.02
N GLY A 152 -2.06 -8.75 -15.10
CA GLY A 152 -1.32 -8.82 -13.84
C GLY A 152 0.20 -8.78 -14.02
N LEU A 153 0.69 -8.08 -15.04
CA LEU A 153 2.12 -7.97 -15.33
C LEU A 153 2.67 -6.67 -14.71
N ASP A 154 3.93 -6.68 -14.26
CA ASP A 154 4.60 -5.49 -13.71
C ASP A 154 4.60 -4.33 -14.71
N LEU A 155 4.30 -3.10 -14.26
CA LEU A 155 4.27 -1.92 -15.12
C LEU A 155 5.63 -1.66 -15.78
N TRP A 156 6.72 -2.03 -15.10
CA TRP A 156 8.10 -1.75 -15.46
C TRP A 156 8.88 -2.97 -15.98
N ASP A 157 8.24 -4.12 -16.18
CA ASP A 157 8.88 -5.36 -16.61
C ASP A 157 10.08 -5.78 -15.71
N ARG A 158 10.00 -5.48 -14.41
CA ARG A 158 11.04 -5.82 -13.44
C ARG A 158 11.06 -7.34 -13.21
N LYS A 159 12.27 -7.91 -13.18
CA LYS A 159 12.46 -9.34 -12.88
C LYS A 159 12.08 -9.64 -11.43
N GLY A 160 11.33 -10.71 -11.22
CA GLY A 160 10.90 -11.18 -9.89
C GLY A 160 9.59 -10.55 -9.39
N GLU A 161 9.04 -9.56 -10.12
CA GLU A 161 7.74 -8.95 -9.81
C GLU A 161 6.64 -9.74 -10.55
N GLU A 162 6.22 -10.83 -9.92
CA GLU A 162 5.21 -11.74 -10.47
C GLU A 162 3.96 -11.73 -9.60
N TYR A 163 2.81 -11.78 -10.26
CA TYR A 163 1.51 -11.72 -9.61
C TYR A 163 0.63 -12.90 -10.02
N GLU A 164 -0.12 -13.42 -9.06
CA GLU A 164 -1.17 -14.40 -9.25
C GLU A 164 -2.52 -13.69 -9.37
N MET A 165 -3.26 -14.00 -10.43
CA MET A 165 -4.63 -13.53 -10.60
C MET A 165 -5.59 -14.41 -9.79
N LEU A 166 -6.24 -13.83 -8.80
CA LEU A 166 -7.21 -14.49 -7.94
C LEU A 166 -8.62 -14.23 -8.45
N MET A 167 -9.31 -15.27 -8.93
CA MET A 167 -10.68 -15.14 -9.43
C MET A 167 -11.70 -14.97 -8.30
N ASP A 168 -11.47 -15.58 -7.14
CA ASP A 168 -12.38 -15.54 -5.99
C ASP A 168 -11.61 -15.18 -4.72
N ASN A 169 -11.06 -13.96 -4.69
CA ASN A 169 -10.35 -13.48 -3.51
C ASN A 169 -11.34 -13.07 -2.40
N ASN A 170 -11.21 -13.69 -1.23
CA ASN A 170 -11.98 -13.33 -0.03
C ASN A 170 -11.18 -12.44 0.93
N ASP A 171 -9.91 -12.18 0.63
CA ASP A 171 -9.04 -11.32 1.43
C ASP A 171 -9.06 -9.87 0.91
N ILE A 172 -10.19 -9.21 1.11
CA ILE A 172 -10.50 -7.86 0.60
C ILE A 172 -11.10 -7.02 1.74
N PRO A 173 -10.81 -5.71 1.84
CA PRO A 173 -11.49 -4.84 2.81
C PRO A 173 -13.02 -4.90 2.65
N GLU A 174 -13.73 -5.13 3.74
CA GLU A 174 -15.20 -5.29 3.75
C GLU A 174 -15.92 -4.10 3.12
N TRP A 175 -15.41 -2.88 3.34
CA TRP A 175 -15.95 -1.67 2.74
C TRP A 175 -15.91 -1.68 1.20
N VAL A 176 -14.85 -2.27 0.62
CA VAL A 176 -14.72 -2.40 -0.84
C VAL A 176 -15.75 -3.39 -1.37
N VAL A 177 -15.92 -4.53 -0.68
CA VAL A 177 -16.92 -5.55 -1.06
C VAL A 177 -18.34 -5.01 -0.97
N SER A 178 -18.66 -4.32 0.13
CA SER A 178 -19.98 -3.73 0.38
C SER A 178 -20.34 -2.60 -0.59
N ASN A 179 -19.33 -2.00 -1.24
CA ASN A 179 -19.48 -0.91 -2.21
C ASN A 179 -18.92 -1.31 -3.58
N SER A 180 -19.13 -2.57 -3.99
CA SER A 180 -18.49 -3.17 -5.16
C SER A 180 -18.75 -2.44 -6.48
N GLU A 181 -19.91 -1.81 -6.68
CA GLU A 181 -20.18 -1.01 -7.88
C GLU A 181 -19.22 0.18 -7.99
N ARG A 182 -19.03 0.90 -6.88
CA ARG A 182 -18.12 2.05 -6.79
C ARG A 182 -16.66 1.63 -6.94
N PHE A 183 -16.30 0.48 -6.37
CA PHE A 183 -14.93 -0.01 -6.32
C PHE A 183 -14.66 -1.17 -7.26
N ARG A 184 -15.42 -1.28 -8.37
CA ARG A 184 -15.26 -2.37 -9.34
C ARG A 184 -13.81 -2.53 -9.82
N TYR A 185 -13.13 -1.41 -10.05
CA TYR A 185 -11.71 -1.37 -10.43
C TYR A 185 -10.77 -2.00 -9.37
N LEU A 186 -11.17 -2.12 -8.10
CA LEU A 186 -10.39 -2.83 -7.09
C LEU A 186 -10.64 -4.34 -7.09
N LEU A 187 -11.67 -4.81 -7.80
CA LEU A 187 -12.16 -6.20 -7.73
C LEU A 187 -11.93 -6.97 -9.03
N ARG A 188 -12.09 -6.32 -10.18
CA ARG A 188 -12.02 -6.93 -11.52
C ARG A 188 -11.29 -6.00 -12.48
N ARG A 189 -10.25 -6.53 -13.13
CA ARG A 189 -9.33 -5.79 -14.01
C ARG A 189 -9.09 -6.46 -15.34
N GLU A 190 -9.56 -7.69 -15.54
CA GLU A 190 -9.31 -8.51 -16.73
C GLU A 190 -10.03 -8.00 -17.99
N GLY A 191 -11.06 -7.15 -17.82
CA GLY A 191 -11.87 -6.55 -18.89
C GLY A 191 -11.05 -5.71 -19.87
N LYS A 192 -11.57 -5.45 -21.08
CA LYS A 192 -10.84 -4.78 -22.17
C LYS A 192 -10.23 -3.43 -21.78
N ASP A 193 -10.92 -2.72 -20.89
CA ASP A 193 -10.58 -1.42 -20.34
C ASP A 193 -9.61 -1.45 -19.15
N GLY A 194 -9.25 -2.63 -18.63
CA GLY A 194 -8.44 -2.73 -17.41
C GLY A 194 -9.15 -2.21 -16.16
N GLY A 195 -10.48 -2.08 -16.19
CA GLY A 195 -11.27 -1.45 -15.12
C GLY A 195 -11.01 0.06 -14.98
N PHE A 196 -10.39 0.72 -15.97
CA PHE A 196 -10.19 2.16 -15.96
C PHE A 196 -11.42 2.89 -16.48
N VAL A 197 -11.83 3.95 -15.78
CA VAL A 197 -13.04 4.72 -16.14
C VAL A 197 -12.79 5.75 -17.23
N ASP A 198 -11.53 6.13 -17.47
CA ASP A 198 -11.10 7.14 -18.44
C ASP A 198 -10.47 6.54 -19.71
N TYR A 199 -10.60 5.24 -19.93
CA TYR A 199 -10.03 4.55 -21.08
C TYR A 199 -11.09 3.86 -21.94
N ILE A 200 -11.03 4.08 -23.25
CA ILE A 200 -11.91 3.44 -24.23
C ILE A 200 -11.05 2.50 -25.09
N PRO A 201 -11.33 1.19 -25.11
CA PRO A 201 -10.58 0.25 -25.96
C PRO A 201 -10.67 0.60 -27.44
N ASP A 202 -9.55 0.45 -28.17
CA ASP A 202 -9.44 0.82 -29.59
C ASP A 202 -10.49 0.14 -30.50
N ASP A 203 -10.95 -1.07 -30.15
CA ASP A 203 -12.01 -1.78 -30.88
C ASP A 203 -13.37 -1.07 -30.78
N ASP A 204 -13.63 -0.43 -29.64
CA ASP A 204 -14.91 0.20 -29.35
C ASP A 204 -14.96 1.62 -29.94
N VAL A 205 -13.81 2.29 -30.06
CA VAL A 205 -13.67 3.58 -30.75
C VAL A 205 -14.02 3.45 -32.24
N LYS A 206 -13.62 2.35 -32.88
CA LYS A 206 -13.92 2.10 -34.31
C LYS A 206 -15.39 1.76 -34.59
N ALA A 207 -16.17 1.45 -33.56
CA ALA A 207 -17.58 1.11 -33.67
C ALA A 207 -18.52 2.29 -33.37
N SER A 208 -17.96 3.46 -33.03
CA SER A 208 -18.67 4.73 -32.76
C SER A 208 -18.45 5.76 -33.85
#